data_AF-A0A6L5X4H0-F1
#
_entry.id   AF-A0A6L5X4H0-F1
#
_cell.length_a   1.000
_cell.length_b   1.000
_cell.length_c   1.000
_cell.angle_alpha   90.00
_cell.angle_beta   90.00
_cell.angle_gamma   90.00
#
_symmetry.space_group_name_H-M   'P 1'
#
loop_
_entity.id
_entity.type
_entity.pdbx_description
1 polymer ?
#
loop_
_entity_poly.entity_id
_entity_poly.type
_entity_poly.pdbx_seq_one_letter_code
_entity_poly.pdbx_strand_id
1 'polypeptide(L)'
;MGDLKEYRAEIDRIDRELVRLFEERMEVSEQIGAYKIENGVKVFDKTRERQKLDEVKGLAHGAFNQHGVEELFSQLMSMSRKKQYAMLEKRGAGGRLPFIGVDRLDTDHIRVVFQGVEGAYSQAAMTAFFGEDVNSFHVARFRDAMEAIAEGSADYAVLPIENSTAGIVADNFDLLVDFENYIVAEQIIPVEHVLMGIKDADLSSVRIVYSHPQALAQCEGLFQAHPDWKAEPFGNTALAARKVAQDGRKDEAAIGSAFAARRFGLQVLKTHISDEEANATRFMIVTNQRIFRKDARKISICFELPHSSGTLYNILSHFIFNNINMTHIESRPIPQRSWEYRFFIDFEGNLAEPSVKNALRGIREEAINMKILGNY
;
A
#
# COMPACT_ATOMS: atom_id res chain seq x y z
N MET A 1 42.27 28.64 24.33
CA MET A 1 41.55 27.65 23.53
C MET A 1 41.56 26.38 24.36
N GLY A 2 40.43 25.95 24.92
CA GLY A 2 40.38 24.68 25.64
C GLY A 2 40.81 23.55 24.70
N ASP A 3 41.52 22.56 25.25
CA ASP A 3 41.86 21.37 24.48
C ASP A 3 40.53 20.73 24.03
N LEU A 4 40.44 20.31 22.78
CA LEU A 4 39.26 19.61 22.24
C LEU A 4 38.84 18.44 23.15
N LYS A 5 39.80 17.82 23.85
CA LYS A 5 39.55 16.79 24.85
C LYS A 5 38.76 17.29 26.07
N GLU A 6 39.06 18.48 26.58
CA GLU A 6 38.35 19.07 27.71
C GLU A 6 36.90 19.39 27.34
N TYR A 7 36.66 19.96 26.16
CA TYR A 7 35.31 20.23 25.69
C TYR A 7 34.49 18.95 25.48
N ARG A 8 35.11 17.86 25.00
CA ARG A 8 34.43 16.55 24.88
C ARG A 8 34.09 15.95 26.24
N ALA A 9 35.00 16.02 27.21
CA ALA A 9 34.74 15.53 28.55
C ALA A 9 33.59 16.28 29.25
N GLU A 10 33.47 17.59 28.98
CA GLU A 10 32.35 18.39 29.48
C GLU A 10 31.02 18.03 28.80
N ILE A 11 31.01 17.77 27.48
CA ILE A 11 29.84 17.23 26.78
C ILE A 11 29.42 15.88 27.38
N ASP A 12 30.37 14.96 27.60
CA ASP A 12 30.07 13.65 28.20
C ASP A 12 29.45 13.79 29.60
N ARG A 13 29.85 14.79 30.38
CA ARG A 13 29.25 15.09 31.68
C ARG A 13 27.81 15.58 31.53
N ILE A 14 27.57 16.51 30.60
CA ILE A 14 26.23 17.04 30.31
C ILE A 14 25.30 15.93 29.79
N ASP A 15 25.78 15.07 28.89
CA ASP A 15 24.99 13.98 28.31
C ASP A 15 24.52 12.98 29.38
N ARG A 16 25.37 12.68 30.38
CA ARG A 16 24.95 11.85 31.53
C ARG A 16 23.82 12.51 32.34
N GLU A 17 23.86 13.82 32.52
CA GLU A 17 22.78 14.55 33.20
C GLU A 17 21.50 14.57 32.36
N LEU A 18 21.62 14.74 31.04
CA LEU A 18 20.48 14.69 30.12
C LEU A 18 19.80 13.31 30.14
N VAL A 19 20.56 12.21 30.13
CA VAL A 19 20.01 10.86 30.25
C VAL A 19 19.29 10.68 31.58
N ARG A 20 19.91 11.08 32.70
CA ARG A 20 19.29 10.98 34.02
C ARG A 20 17.96 11.75 34.09
N LEU A 21 17.94 12.99 33.59
CA LEU A 21 16.74 13.83 33.56
C LEU A 21 15.67 13.29 32.61
N PHE A 22 16.09 12.69 31.49
CA PHE A 22 15.19 12.04 30.55
C PHE A 22 14.46 10.87 31.22
N GLU A 23 15.19 9.98 31.92
CA GLU A 23 14.60 8.84 32.64
C GLU A 23 13.63 9.29 33.73
N GLU A 24 14.03 10.26 34.57
CA GLU A 24 13.18 10.87 35.60
C GLU A 24 11.88 11.43 35.00
N ARG A 25 11.97 12.12 33.85
CA ARG A 25 10.81 12.63 33.12
C ARG A 25 9.91 11.49 32.59
N MET A 26 10.49 10.38 32.14
CA MET A 26 9.73 9.22 31.65
C MET A 26 9.00 8.47 32.75
N GLU A 27 9.53 8.45 33.97
CA GLU A 27 8.86 7.90 35.16
C GLU A 27 7.64 8.75 35.55
N VAL A 28 7.81 10.07 35.62
CA VAL A 28 6.69 11.00 35.88
C VAL A 28 5.62 10.90 34.78
N SER A 29 6.03 10.72 33.52
CA SER A 29 5.11 10.50 32.40
C SER A 29 4.27 9.22 32.58
N GLU A 30 4.83 8.14 33.14
CA GLU A 30 4.06 6.93 33.45
C GLU A 30 3.05 7.18 34.56
N GLN A 31 3.42 7.92 35.60
CA GLN A 31 2.48 8.28 36.67
C GLN A 31 1.31 9.11 36.12
N ILE A 32 1.60 10.08 35.25
CA ILE A 32 0.57 10.85 34.52
C ILE A 32 -0.29 9.90 33.66
N GLY A 33 0.33 8.95 32.97
CA GLY A 33 -0.36 7.92 32.19
C GLY A 33 -1.33 7.10 33.05
N ALA A 34 -0.87 6.56 34.18
CA ALA A 34 -1.70 5.79 35.11
C ALA A 34 -2.89 6.61 35.60
N TYR A 35 -2.65 7.86 36.03
CA TYR A 35 -3.71 8.79 36.44
C TYR A 35 -4.72 9.03 35.31
N LYS A 36 -4.26 9.30 34.08
CA LYS A 36 -5.14 9.53 32.94
C LYS A 36 -6.00 8.31 32.63
N ILE A 37 -5.43 7.11 32.70
CA ILE A 37 -6.17 5.86 32.47
C ILE A 37 -7.25 5.66 33.53
N GLU A 38 -6.92 5.85 34.80
CA GLU A 38 -7.85 5.68 35.93
C GLU A 38 -8.99 6.70 35.93
N ASN A 39 -8.72 7.91 35.45
CA ASN A 39 -9.69 9.01 35.42
C ASN A 39 -10.34 9.23 34.04
N GLY A 40 -10.06 8.37 33.05
CA GLY A 40 -10.63 8.50 31.70
C GLY A 40 -10.21 9.76 30.94
N VAL A 41 -9.04 10.32 31.25
CA VAL A 41 -8.50 11.53 30.61
C VAL A 41 -7.70 11.15 29.37
N LYS A 42 -7.82 11.94 28.28
CA LYS A 42 -7.08 11.70 27.03
C LYS A 42 -5.57 11.83 27.24
N VAL A 43 -4.82 10.97 26.55
CA VAL A 43 -3.34 11.03 26.54
C VAL A 43 -2.86 12.27 25.81
N PHE A 44 -3.37 12.53 24.61
CA PHE A 44 -3.00 13.70 23.83
C PHE A 44 -3.92 14.89 24.10
N ASP A 45 -3.30 16.02 24.44
CA ASP A 45 -3.94 17.32 24.61
C ASP A 45 -3.13 18.37 23.84
N LYS A 46 -3.63 18.75 22.66
CA LYS A 46 -2.97 19.69 21.74
C LYS A 46 -2.72 21.05 22.40
N THR A 47 -3.65 21.53 23.21
CA THR A 47 -3.56 22.84 23.86
C THR A 47 -2.49 22.82 24.94
N ARG A 48 -2.50 21.79 25.80
CA ARG A 48 -1.52 21.66 26.88
C ARG A 48 -0.10 21.49 26.35
N GLU A 49 0.08 20.69 25.30
CA GLU A 49 1.39 20.50 24.69
C GLU A 49 1.92 21.78 24.04
N ARG A 50 1.07 22.52 23.31
CA ARG A 50 1.46 23.81 22.72
C ARG A 50 1.90 24.81 23.78
N GLN A 51 1.14 24.95 24.86
CA GLN A 51 1.52 25.79 26.00
C GLN A 51 2.87 25.40 26.59
N LYS A 52 3.13 24.09 26.71
CA LYS A 52 4.40 23.62 27.28
C LYS A 52 5.58 23.88 26.33
N LEU A 53 5.39 23.75 25.01
CA LEU A 53 6.41 24.10 24.02
C LEU A 53 6.75 25.60 24.07
N ASP A 54 5.73 26.47 24.17
CA ASP A 54 5.95 27.92 24.29
C ASP A 54 6.70 28.27 25.58
N GLU A 55 6.37 27.62 26.71
CA GLU A 55 7.04 27.79 28.00
C GLU A 55 8.54 27.43 27.92
N VAL A 56 8.88 26.24 27.42
CA VAL A 56 10.28 25.79 27.37
C VAL A 56 11.10 26.55 26.34
N LYS A 57 10.47 26.99 25.24
CA LYS A 57 11.10 27.89 24.27
C LYS A 57 11.47 29.22 24.91
N GLY A 58 10.65 29.74 25.82
CA GLY A 58 10.93 30.95 26.58
C GLY A 58 12.13 30.84 27.54
N LEU A 59 12.55 29.62 27.91
CA LEU A 59 13.73 29.39 28.75
C LEU A 59 15.05 29.45 27.97
N ALA A 60 14.99 29.35 26.63
CA ALA A 60 16.16 29.35 25.78
C ALA A 60 16.46 30.75 25.22
N HIS A 61 17.76 31.01 25.01
CA HIS A 61 18.24 32.29 24.47
C HIS A 61 18.82 32.11 23.06
N GLY A 62 18.42 33.01 22.15
CA GLY A 62 18.83 33.00 20.76
C GLY A 62 17.95 32.11 19.87
N ALA A 63 17.74 32.53 18.63
CA ALA A 63 16.81 31.88 17.70
C ALA A 63 17.11 30.39 17.47
N PHE A 64 18.40 30.05 17.38
CA PHE A 64 18.83 28.66 17.18
C PHE A 64 18.44 27.76 18.37
N ASN A 65 18.78 28.15 19.60
CA ASN A 65 18.48 27.34 20.79
C ASN A 65 16.97 27.27 21.07
N GLN A 66 16.24 28.36 20.84
CA GLN A 66 14.78 28.37 20.98
C GLN A 66 14.11 27.36 20.05
N HIS A 67 14.55 27.29 18.79
CA HIS A 67 14.05 26.30 17.85
C HIS A 67 14.50 24.87 18.23
N GLY A 68 15.77 24.68 18.62
CA GLY A 68 16.29 23.38 19.04
C GLY A 68 15.59 22.81 20.28
N VAL A 69 15.25 23.65 21.26
CA VAL A 69 14.49 23.25 22.45
C VAL A 69 13.05 22.90 22.10
N GLU A 70 12.40 23.65 21.21
CA GLU A 70 11.06 23.34 20.73
C GLU A 70 11.02 21.94 20.07
N GLU A 71 11.96 21.64 19.18
CA GLU A 71 12.08 20.32 18.54
C GLU A 71 12.38 19.19 19.54
N LEU A 72 13.37 19.40 20.43
CA LEU A 72 13.73 18.42 21.45
C LEU A 72 12.54 18.07 22.34
N PHE A 73 11.82 19.09 22.85
CA PHE A 73 10.68 18.86 23.73
C PHE A 73 9.47 18.27 23.00
N SER A 74 9.28 18.58 21.72
CA SER A 74 8.28 17.93 20.88
C SER A 74 8.53 16.41 20.80
N GLN A 75 9.78 15.99 20.58
CA GLN A 75 10.15 14.57 20.59
C GLN A 75 9.96 13.94 21.97
N LEU A 76 10.37 14.61 23.05
CA LEU A 76 10.15 14.13 24.42
C LEU A 76 8.67 13.92 24.76
N MET A 77 7.79 14.83 24.31
CA MET A 77 6.34 14.68 24.47
C MET A 77 5.80 13.52 23.62
N SER A 78 6.25 13.38 22.37
CA SER A 78 5.89 12.24 21.51
C SER A 78 6.25 10.90 22.15
N MET A 79 7.47 10.78 22.69
CA MET A 79 7.91 9.60 23.44
C MET A 79 7.05 9.32 24.68
N SER A 80 6.65 10.38 25.38
CA SER A 80 5.78 10.28 26.56
C SER A 80 4.40 9.72 26.19
N ARG A 81 3.79 10.24 25.12
CA ARG A 81 2.51 9.76 24.60
C ARG A 81 2.61 8.28 24.24
N LYS A 82 3.65 7.87 23.52
CA LYS A 82 3.85 6.48 23.10
C LYS A 82 3.93 5.52 24.29
N LYS A 83 4.62 5.93 25.37
CA LYS A 83 4.68 5.17 26.63
C LYS A 83 3.29 5.06 27.28
N GLN A 84 2.56 6.17 27.38
CA GLN A 84 1.19 6.21 27.94
C GLN A 84 0.19 5.38 27.12
N TYR A 85 0.30 5.44 25.79
CA TYR A 85 -0.50 4.63 24.87
C TYR A 85 -0.20 3.13 25.02
N ALA A 86 1.06 2.73 25.17
CA ALA A 86 1.41 1.34 25.47
C ALA A 86 0.81 0.86 26.80
N MET A 87 0.71 1.74 27.81
CA MET A 87 0.02 1.43 29.08
C MET A 87 -1.49 1.23 28.90
N LEU A 88 -2.14 2.05 28.07
CA LEU A 88 -3.56 1.91 27.72
C LEU A 88 -3.85 0.54 27.08
N GLU A 89 -3.02 0.11 26.12
CA GLU A 89 -3.16 -1.22 25.50
C GLU A 89 -3.03 -2.33 26.53
N LYS A 90 -2.01 -2.28 27.40
CA LYS A 90 -1.77 -3.31 28.43
C LYS A 90 -2.93 -3.43 29.42
N ARG A 91 -3.63 -2.32 29.72
CA ARG A 91 -4.81 -2.30 30.59
C ARG A 91 -6.12 -2.59 29.85
N GLY A 92 -6.09 -2.91 28.56
CA GLY A 92 -7.28 -3.19 27.74
C GLY A 92 -8.15 -1.95 27.45
N ALA A 93 -7.66 -0.76 27.80
CA ALA A 93 -8.33 0.52 27.58
C ALA A 93 -7.96 1.14 26.21
N GLY A 94 -7.29 0.36 25.34
CA GLY A 94 -6.78 0.80 24.04
C GLY A 94 -7.83 1.11 22.97
N GLY A 95 -9.08 0.74 23.22
CA GLY A 95 -10.14 0.73 22.22
C GLY A 95 -10.01 -0.46 21.26
N ARG A 96 -11.14 -0.94 20.74
CA ARG A 96 -11.14 -1.99 19.71
C ARG A 96 -11.11 -1.32 18.34
N LEU A 97 -10.17 -1.74 17.48
CA LEU A 97 -10.26 -1.42 16.06
C LEU A 97 -11.53 -2.07 15.50
N PRO A 98 -12.27 -1.40 14.59
CA PRO A 98 -13.52 -1.91 14.04
C PRO A 98 -13.27 -3.00 12.97
N PHE A 99 -12.29 -3.87 13.18
CA PHE A 99 -11.87 -4.93 12.27
C PHE A 99 -12.00 -6.29 12.96
N ILE A 100 -12.44 -7.28 12.21
CA ILE A 100 -12.66 -8.65 12.68
C ILE A 100 -11.56 -9.55 12.12
N GLY A 101 -10.78 -10.16 13.01
CA GLY A 101 -9.74 -11.13 12.62
C GLY A 101 -10.36 -12.49 12.28
N VAL A 102 -10.16 -12.97 11.06
CA VAL A 102 -10.64 -14.27 10.57
C VAL A 102 -9.48 -15.24 10.35
N ASP A 103 -9.72 -16.55 10.51
CA ASP A 103 -8.69 -17.57 10.27
C ASP A 103 -8.46 -17.80 8.76
N ARG A 104 -9.52 -17.67 7.96
CA ARG A 104 -9.48 -17.72 6.49
C ARG A 104 -10.53 -16.77 5.92
N LEU A 105 -10.32 -16.32 4.69
CA LEU A 105 -11.36 -15.62 3.93
C LEU A 105 -12.44 -16.62 3.54
N ASP A 106 -13.70 -16.18 3.53
CA ASP A 106 -14.79 -17.00 3.02
C ASP A 106 -14.71 -17.01 1.49
N THR A 107 -14.57 -18.20 0.91
CA THR A 107 -14.49 -18.40 -0.53
C THR A 107 -15.60 -19.32 -1.03
N ASP A 108 -16.51 -19.74 -0.14
CA ASP A 108 -17.58 -20.67 -0.49
C ASP A 108 -18.76 -19.86 -1.04
N HIS A 109 -19.22 -20.17 -2.27
CA HIS A 109 -20.36 -19.50 -2.91
C HIS A 109 -20.23 -17.97 -3.08
N ILE A 110 -19.02 -17.48 -3.30
CA ILE A 110 -18.74 -16.06 -3.49
C ILE A 110 -18.92 -15.60 -4.95
N ARG A 111 -19.16 -14.31 -5.13
CA ARG A 111 -19.10 -13.61 -6.41
C ARG A 111 -17.88 -12.69 -6.45
N VAL A 112 -17.06 -12.83 -7.47
CA VAL A 112 -15.85 -12.01 -7.63
C VAL A 112 -15.94 -11.13 -8.87
N VAL A 113 -15.66 -9.85 -8.72
CA VAL A 113 -15.54 -8.91 -9.84
C VAL A 113 -14.07 -8.63 -10.13
N PHE A 114 -13.69 -8.53 -11.39
CA PHE A 114 -12.37 -8.02 -11.77
C PHE A 114 -12.51 -6.90 -12.80
N GLN A 115 -11.58 -5.94 -12.76
CA GLN A 115 -11.54 -4.92 -13.80
C GLN A 115 -10.84 -5.46 -15.04
N GLY A 116 -11.45 -5.23 -16.22
CA GLY A 116 -10.86 -5.51 -17.52
C GLY A 116 -11.81 -6.28 -18.43
N VAL A 117 -11.25 -7.23 -19.18
CA VAL A 117 -11.97 -8.13 -20.09
C VAL A 117 -11.51 -9.56 -19.84
N GLU A 118 -12.26 -10.54 -20.35
CA GLU A 118 -11.81 -11.92 -20.32
C GLU A 118 -10.41 -12.10 -20.95
N GLY A 119 -9.58 -12.93 -20.34
CA GLY A 119 -8.18 -13.16 -20.71
C GLY A 119 -7.19 -12.12 -20.15
N ALA A 120 -7.66 -11.03 -19.53
CA ALA A 120 -6.79 -10.02 -18.94
C ALA A 120 -6.02 -10.55 -17.72
N TYR A 121 -4.92 -9.86 -17.36
CA TYR A 121 -4.12 -10.20 -16.18
C TYR A 121 -4.91 -10.12 -14.87
N SER A 122 -5.90 -9.22 -14.76
CA SER A 122 -6.81 -9.19 -13.60
C SER A 122 -7.62 -10.48 -13.44
N GLN A 123 -8.07 -11.09 -14.56
CA GLN A 123 -8.74 -12.39 -14.52
C GLN A 123 -7.76 -13.51 -14.14
N ALA A 124 -6.52 -13.43 -14.62
CA ALA A 124 -5.47 -14.37 -14.22
C ALA A 124 -5.18 -14.29 -12.72
N ALA A 125 -5.11 -13.08 -12.15
CA ALA A 125 -4.94 -12.85 -10.71
C ALA A 125 -6.12 -13.40 -9.90
N MET A 126 -7.35 -13.12 -10.35
CA MET A 126 -8.55 -13.67 -9.74
C MET A 126 -8.55 -15.19 -9.74
N THR A 127 -8.25 -15.80 -10.90
CA THR A 127 -8.24 -17.25 -11.06
C THR A 127 -7.16 -17.91 -10.22
N ALA A 128 -5.96 -17.30 -10.14
CA ALA A 128 -4.87 -17.79 -9.31
C ALA A 128 -5.21 -17.77 -7.81
N PHE A 129 -6.01 -16.79 -7.37
CA PHE A 129 -6.38 -16.63 -5.96
C PHE A 129 -7.63 -17.45 -5.56
N PHE A 130 -8.69 -17.41 -6.36
CA PHE A 130 -9.99 -18.01 -6.04
C PHE A 130 -10.28 -19.33 -6.75
N GLY A 131 -9.48 -19.72 -7.74
CA GLY A 131 -9.69 -20.91 -8.58
C GLY A 131 -10.43 -20.63 -9.88
N GLU A 132 -10.44 -21.62 -10.79
CA GLU A 132 -11.01 -21.50 -12.15
C GLU A 132 -12.54 -21.44 -12.17
N ASP A 133 -13.20 -22.10 -11.21
CA ASP A 133 -14.66 -22.26 -11.18
C ASP A 133 -15.38 -21.19 -10.34
N VAL A 134 -14.68 -20.12 -9.92
CA VAL A 134 -15.29 -19.06 -9.12
C VAL A 134 -16.35 -18.30 -9.91
N ASN A 135 -17.53 -18.11 -9.31
CA ASN A 135 -18.58 -17.29 -9.91
C ASN A 135 -18.07 -15.84 -10.02
N SER A 136 -17.87 -15.38 -11.25
CA SER A 136 -17.20 -14.11 -11.49
C SER A 136 -17.74 -13.37 -12.70
N PHE A 137 -17.54 -12.06 -12.68
CA PHE A 137 -17.86 -11.18 -13.80
C PHE A 137 -16.81 -10.06 -13.91
N HIS A 138 -16.87 -9.30 -14.99
CA HIS A 138 -15.92 -8.23 -15.26
C HIS A 138 -16.61 -6.92 -15.54
N VAL A 139 -15.89 -5.84 -15.25
CA VAL A 139 -16.33 -4.47 -15.46
C VAL A 139 -15.25 -3.67 -16.16
N ALA A 140 -15.65 -2.61 -16.86
CA ALA A 140 -14.73 -1.82 -17.65
C ALA A 140 -13.84 -0.91 -16.79
N ARG A 141 -14.39 -0.27 -15.75
CA ARG A 141 -13.67 0.73 -14.95
C ARG A 141 -13.38 0.22 -13.55
N PHE A 142 -12.32 0.73 -12.94
CA PHE A 142 -11.96 0.41 -11.56
C PHE A 142 -13.07 0.80 -10.57
N ARG A 143 -13.69 1.97 -10.79
CA ARG A 143 -14.80 2.45 -9.96
C ARG A 143 -15.98 1.49 -9.95
N ASP A 144 -16.37 0.96 -11.11
CA ASP A 144 -17.48 0.01 -11.23
C ASP A 144 -17.23 -1.26 -10.38
N ALA A 145 -15.97 -1.71 -10.24
CA ALA A 145 -15.62 -2.86 -9.42
C ALA A 145 -15.76 -2.55 -7.92
N MET A 146 -15.36 -1.33 -7.52
CA MET A 146 -15.51 -0.86 -6.13
C MET A 146 -16.98 -0.67 -5.76
N GLU A 147 -17.80 -0.14 -6.66
CA GLU A 147 -19.25 -0.01 -6.54
C GLU A 147 -19.93 -1.38 -6.44
N ALA A 148 -19.54 -2.33 -7.27
CA ALA A 148 -20.10 -3.68 -7.25
C ALA A 148 -19.92 -4.37 -5.88
N ILE A 149 -18.78 -4.17 -5.20
CA ILE A 149 -18.62 -4.66 -3.82
C ILE A 149 -19.46 -3.84 -2.84
N ALA A 150 -19.43 -2.51 -2.94
CA ALA A 150 -20.14 -1.62 -2.02
C ALA A 150 -21.67 -1.88 -2.01
N GLU A 151 -22.24 -2.20 -3.17
CA GLU A 151 -23.66 -2.51 -3.36
C GLU A 151 -24.02 -3.98 -3.06
N GLY A 152 -23.02 -4.85 -2.83
CA GLY A 152 -23.23 -6.28 -2.60
C GLY A 152 -23.54 -7.09 -3.88
N SER A 153 -23.20 -6.56 -5.05
CA SER A 153 -23.24 -7.29 -6.33
C SER A 153 -22.07 -8.29 -6.45
N ALA A 154 -20.96 -8.03 -5.76
CA ALA A 154 -19.81 -8.91 -5.60
C ALA A 154 -19.36 -8.93 -4.13
N ASP A 155 -18.74 -10.03 -3.70
CA ASP A 155 -18.17 -10.19 -2.36
C ASP A 155 -16.71 -9.74 -2.31
N TYR A 156 -16.00 -9.91 -3.44
CA TYR A 156 -14.61 -9.49 -3.62
C TYR A 156 -14.38 -8.80 -4.97
N ALA A 157 -13.41 -7.90 -5.03
CA ALA A 157 -12.85 -7.38 -6.27
C ALA A 157 -11.35 -7.66 -6.39
N VAL A 158 -10.90 -7.84 -7.64
CA VAL A 158 -9.48 -7.97 -8.00
C VAL A 158 -9.06 -6.78 -8.85
N LEU A 159 -8.15 -5.98 -8.32
CA LEU A 159 -7.71 -4.71 -8.89
C LEU A 159 -6.19 -4.62 -8.90
N PRO A 160 -5.54 -4.12 -9.96
CA PRO A 160 -4.09 -3.93 -9.96
C PRO A 160 -3.70 -2.77 -9.04
N ILE A 161 -2.64 -2.91 -8.26
CA ILE A 161 -2.15 -1.83 -7.37
C ILE A 161 -0.79 -1.29 -7.80
N GLU A 162 0.06 -2.14 -8.38
CA GLU A 162 1.42 -1.80 -8.76
C GLU A 162 1.92 -2.71 -9.87
N ASN A 163 2.66 -2.16 -10.84
CA ASN A 163 3.44 -2.90 -11.81
C ASN A 163 4.92 -2.60 -11.59
N SER A 164 5.78 -3.62 -11.64
CA SER A 164 7.21 -3.48 -11.36
C SER A 164 7.96 -2.56 -12.33
N THR A 165 7.46 -2.40 -13.56
CA THR A 165 8.06 -1.54 -14.59
C THR A 165 7.35 -0.19 -14.71
N ALA A 166 6.01 -0.18 -14.65
CA ALA A 166 5.19 1.02 -14.87
C ALA A 166 4.84 1.80 -13.58
N GLY A 167 5.14 1.24 -12.40
CA GLY A 167 4.86 1.85 -11.10
C GLY A 167 3.43 1.62 -10.61
N ILE A 168 2.99 2.49 -9.69
CA ILE A 168 1.70 2.37 -9.00
C ILE A 168 0.50 2.65 -9.90
N VAL A 169 -0.62 1.98 -9.62
CA VAL A 169 -1.92 2.29 -10.23
C VAL A 169 -2.66 3.29 -9.35
N ALA A 170 -2.34 4.56 -9.55
CA ALA A 170 -2.77 5.67 -8.69
C ALA A 170 -4.30 5.75 -8.47
N ASP A 171 -5.10 5.54 -9.52
CA ASP A 171 -6.56 5.63 -9.44
C ASP A 171 -7.15 4.66 -8.40
N ASN A 172 -6.54 3.49 -8.21
CA ASN A 172 -7.01 2.50 -7.25
C ASN A 172 -6.72 2.90 -5.80
N PHE A 173 -5.64 3.65 -5.54
CA PHE A 173 -5.39 4.24 -4.22
C PHE A 173 -6.43 5.31 -3.87
N ASP A 174 -6.78 6.17 -4.84
CA ASP A 174 -7.79 7.20 -4.63
C ASP A 174 -9.17 6.56 -4.38
N LEU A 175 -9.51 5.50 -5.12
CA LEU A 175 -10.76 4.76 -4.91
C LEU A 175 -10.83 4.07 -3.53
N LEU A 176 -9.72 3.56 -3.00
CA LEU A 176 -9.69 3.01 -1.64
C LEU A 176 -9.98 4.07 -0.56
N VAL A 177 -9.72 5.36 -0.86
CA VAL A 177 -10.12 6.45 0.03
C VAL A 177 -11.62 6.71 -0.08
N ASP A 178 -12.13 6.80 -1.31
CA ASP A 178 -13.54 7.12 -1.63
C ASP A 178 -14.53 6.06 -1.13
N PHE A 179 -14.15 4.78 -1.15
CA PHE A 179 -15.04 3.65 -0.81
C PHE A 179 -14.67 3.01 0.54
N GLU A 180 -15.66 2.53 1.30
CA GLU A 180 -15.44 1.71 2.50
C GLU A 180 -15.11 0.24 2.15
N ASN A 181 -14.12 0.08 1.29
CA ASN A 181 -13.61 -1.19 0.79
C ASN A 181 -12.19 -1.41 1.36
N TYR A 182 -11.86 -2.65 1.72
CA TYR A 182 -10.63 -3.00 2.44
C TYR A 182 -9.87 -4.13 1.76
N ILE A 183 -8.54 -3.99 1.71
CA ILE A 183 -7.63 -5.00 1.17
C ILE A 183 -7.50 -6.14 2.18
N VAL A 184 -7.71 -7.37 1.71
CA VAL A 184 -7.67 -8.60 2.51
C VAL A 184 -6.67 -9.64 2.03
N ALA A 185 -6.14 -9.47 0.82
CA ALA A 185 -5.05 -10.26 0.27
C ALA A 185 -4.38 -9.51 -0.89
N GLU A 186 -3.19 -9.98 -1.28
CA GLU A 186 -2.53 -9.60 -2.52
C GLU A 186 -2.20 -10.82 -3.36
N GLN A 187 -2.18 -10.64 -4.69
CA GLN A 187 -1.79 -11.66 -5.65
C GLN A 187 -0.82 -11.06 -6.66
N ILE A 188 0.36 -11.65 -6.81
CA ILE A 188 1.37 -11.21 -7.78
C ILE A 188 1.28 -12.11 -9.00
N ILE A 189 1.19 -11.51 -10.19
CA ILE A 189 1.16 -12.22 -11.47
C ILE A 189 2.36 -11.77 -12.32
N PRO A 190 3.27 -12.70 -12.68
CA PRO A 190 4.29 -12.44 -13.68
C PRO A 190 3.66 -12.04 -15.02
N VAL A 191 4.13 -10.94 -15.58
CA VAL A 191 3.71 -10.44 -16.89
C VAL A 191 4.64 -11.06 -17.93
N GLU A 192 4.31 -12.29 -18.32
CA GLU A 192 5.03 -13.01 -19.36
C GLU A 192 4.24 -12.98 -20.66
N HIS A 193 4.77 -12.30 -21.66
CA HIS A 193 4.21 -12.34 -23.00
C HIS A 193 4.58 -13.63 -23.72
N VAL A 194 3.56 -14.21 -24.37
CA VAL A 194 3.71 -15.33 -25.29
C VAL A 194 3.14 -14.95 -26.65
N LEU A 195 3.74 -15.49 -27.70
CA LEU A 195 3.15 -15.49 -29.02
C LEU A 195 2.16 -16.64 -29.09
N MET A 196 0.91 -16.35 -29.46
CA MET A 196 -0.15 -17.34 -29.56
C MET A 196 -0.85 -17.27 -30.92
N GLY A 197 -1.24 -18.43 -31.43
CA GLY A 197 -1.99 -18.57 -32.67
C GLY A 197 -3.06 -19.65 -32.52
N ILE A 198 -3.89 -19.83 -33.54
CA ILE A 198 -4.87 -20.91 -33.53
C ILE A 198 -4.21 -22.28 -33.49
N LYS A 199 -5.00 -23.30 -33.16
CA LYS A 199 -4.54 -24.70 -33.25
C LYS A 199 -4.04 -24.99 -34.66
N ASP A 200 -2.89 -25.64 -34.78
CA ASP A 200 -2.20 -25.97 -36.04
C ASP A 200 -1.61 -24.76 -36.81
N ALA A 201 -1.49 -23.60 -36.17
CA ALA A 201 -0.60 -22.53 -36.64
C ALA A 201 0.85 -22.87 -36.28
N ASP A 202 1.79 -22.44 -37.13
CA ASP A 202 3.22 -22.55 -36.90
C ASP A 202 3.90 -21.19 -37.11
N LEU A 203 5.14 -21.03 -36.64
CA LEU A 203 5.87 -19.76 -36.78
C LEU A 203 6.07 -19.34 -38.24
N SER A 204 6.09 -20.29 -39.19
CA SER A 204 6.31 -20.00 -40.61
C SER A 204 5.05 -19.47 -41.30
N SER A 205 3.86 -19.76 -40.77
CA SER A 205 2.58 -19.29 -41.29
C SER A 205 2.26 -17.86 -40.88
N VAL A 206 2.79 -17.39 -39.75
CA VAL A 206 2.50 -16.05 -39.18
C VAL A 206 2.92 -14.93 -40.13
N ARG A 207 2.02 -13.97 -40.35
CA ARG A 207 2.26 -12.73 -41.13
C ARG A 207 1.82 -11.48 -40.38
N ILE A 208 0.80 -11.56 -39.54
CA ILE A 208 0.27 -10.43 -38.78
C ILE A 208 0.23 -10.78 -37.30
N VAL A 209 0.75 -9.90 -36.46
CA VAL A 209 0.78 -10.08 -35.00
C VAL A 209 0.05 -8.92 -34.33
N TYR A 210 -1.04 -9.24 -33.62
CA TYR A 210 -1.88 -8.25 -32.92
C TYR A 210 -1.50 -8.14 -31.44
N SER A 211 -1.42 -6.93 -30.91
CA SER A 211 -1.35 -6.70 -29.44
C SER A 211 -1.53 -5.23 -29.06
N HIS A 212 -1.50 -4.95 -27.76
CA HIS A 212 -1.41 -3.58 -27.26
C HIS A 212 -0.08 -2.93 -27.71
N PRO A 213 -0.04 -1.63 -28.07
CA PRO A 213 1.19 -0.95 -28.50
C PRO A 213 2.38 -1.16 -27.55
N GLN A 214 2.15 -1.10 -26.23
CA GLN A 214 3.20 -1.33 -25.24
C GLN A 214 3.75 -2.77 -25.27
N ALA A 215 2.89 -3.77 -25.49
CA ALA A 215 3.31 -5.17 -25.57
C ALA A 215 4.07 -5.45 -26.87
N LEU A 216 3.69 -4.78 -27.97
CA LEU A 216 4.45 -4.84 -29.24
C LEU A 216 5.84 -4.23 -29.07
N ALA A 217 5.93 -3.07 -28.42
CA ALA A 217 7.21 -2.39 -28.15
C ALA A 217 8.13 -3.18 -27.21
N GLN A 218 7.56 -3.98 -26.29
CA GLN A 218 8.33 -4.88 -25.42
C GLN A 218 8.83 -6.15 -26.13
N CYS A 219 8.48 -6.36 -27.39
CA CYS A 219 8.87 -7.53 -28.17
C CYS A 219 9.58 -7.13 -29.47
N GLU A 220 10.34 -6.03 -29.47
CA GLU A 220 11.05 -5.54 -30.66
C GLU A 220 12.05 -6.58 -31.18
N GLY A 221 12.73 -7.30 -30.27
CA GLY A 221 13.63 -8.39 -30.63
C GLY A 221 12.95 -9.51 -31.43
N LEU A 222 11.66 -9.77 -31.17
CA LEU A 222 10.88 -10.75 -31.93
C LEU A 222 10.65 -10.28 -33.37
N PHE A 223 10.30 -9.02 -33.57
CA PHE A 223 10.03 -8.46 -34.91
C PHE A 223 11.32 -8.27 -35.73
N GLN A 224 12.46 -8.00 -35.07
CA GLN A 224 13.76 -7.98 -35.74
C GLN A 224 14.16 -9.37 -36.27
N ALA A 225 13.83 -10.43 -35.53
CA ALA A 225 14.07 -11.82 -35.96
C ALA A 225 13.12 -12.30 -37.06
N HIS A 226 11.97 -11.65 -37.23
CA HIS A 226 10.93 -11.98 -38.21
C HIS A 226 10.48 -10.73 -39.00
N PRO A 227 11.33 -10.21 -39.91
CA PRO A 227 11.08 -8.95 -40.61
C PRO A 227 9.88 -8.99 -41.57
N ASP A 228 9.40 -10.19 -41.89
CA ASP A 228 8.21 -10.46 -42.70
C ASP A 228 6.89 -10.37 -41.91
N TRP A 229 6.96 -10.22 -40.58
CA TRP A 229 5.78 -10.06 -39.74
C TRP A 229 5.37 -8.60 -39.61
N LYS A 230 4.06 -8.34 -39.74
CA LYS A 230 3.46 -7.04 -39.49
C LYS A 230 2.95 -6.95 -38.05
N ALA A 231 3.51 -6.03 -37.27
CA ALA A 231 2.96 -5.67 -35.97
C ALA A 231 1.71 -4.78 -36.15
N GLU A 232 0.55 -5.23 -35.67
CA GLU A 232 -0.73 -4.52 -35.80
C GLU A 232 -1.24 -4.11 -34.41
N PRO A 233 -1.26 -2.80 -34.09
CA PRO A 233 -1.79 -2.30 -32.83
C PRO A 233 -3.26 -2.67 -32.61
N PHE A 234 -3.59 -3.06 -31.39
CA PHE A 234 -4.94 -3.42 -30.97
C PHE A 234 -5.27 -2.86 -29.57
N GLY A 235 -6.56 -2.86 -29.21
CA GLY A 235 -7.05 -2.18 -28.01
C GLY A 235 -6.46 -2.69 -26.69
N ASN A 236 -6.23 -4.01 -26.56
CA ASN A 236 -5.44 -4.61 -25.49
C ASN A 236 -5.00 -6.04 -25.86
N THR A 237 -4.12 -6.61 -25.05
CA THR A 237 -3.52 -7.95 -25.26
C THR A 237 -4.56 -9.08 -25.28
N ALA A 238 -5.54 -9.05 -24.38
CA ALA A 238 -6.56 -10.08 -24.27
C ALA A 238 -7.59 -10.02 -25.42
N LEU A 239 -7.95 -8.81 -25.86
CA LEU A 239 -8.79 -8.57 -27.03
C LEU A 239 -8.09 -9.02 -28.31
N ALA A 240 -6.77 -8.84 -28.42
CA ALA A 240 -5.98 -9.34 -29.55
C ALA A 240 -6.01 -10.87 -29.61
N ALA A 241 -5.83 -11.55 -28.48
CA ALA A 241 -5.98 -13.00 -28.39
C ALA A 241 -7.40 -13.44 -28.79
N ARG A 242 -8.44 -12.79 -28.25
CA ARG A 242 -9.83 -13.10 -28.60
C ARG A 242 -10.11 -12.92 -30.10
N LYS A 243 -9.55 -11.87 -30.72
CA LYS A 243 -9.67 -11.62 -32.16
C LYS A 243 -9.08 -12.78 -32.97
N VAL A 244 -7.83 -13.17 -32.69
CA VAL A 244 -7.17 -14.29 -33.39
C VAL A 244 -7.95 -15.60 -33.25
N ALA A 245 -8.50 -15.87 -32.06
CA ALA A 245 -9.36 -17.03 -31.83
C ALA A 245 -10.65 -16.99 -32.66
N GLN A 246 -11.25 -15.81 -32.83
CA GLN A 246 -12.48 -15.62 -33.60
C GLN A 246 -12.25 -15.68 -35.10
N ASP A 247 -11.14 -15.12 -35.59
CA ASP A 247 -10.85 -15.08 -37.02
C ASP A 247 -10.47 -16.45 -37.58
N GLY A 248 -9.88 -17.33 -36.76
CA GLY A 248 -9.60 -18.70 -37.17
C GLY A 248 -8.52 -18.81 -38.26
N ARG A 249 -7.63 -17.81 -38.36
CA ARG A 249 -6.63 -17.69 -39.42
C ARG A 249 -5.23 -18.13 -38.96
N LYS A 250 -4.55 -18.94 -39.78
CA LYS A 250 -3.18 -19.44 -39.50
C LYS A 250 -2.09 -18.39 -39.68
N ASP A 251 -2.37 -17.33 -40.45
CA ASP A 251 -1.45 -16.23 -40.72
C ASP A 251 -1.53 -15.10 -39.69
N GLU A 252 -2.42 -15.25 -38.70
CA GLU A 252 -2.61 -14.30 -37.61
C GLU A 252 -2.13 -14.89 -36.28
N ALA A 253 -1.42 -14.08 -35.52
CA ALA A 253 -1.00 -14.37 -34.16
C ALA A 253 -1.28 -13.19 -33.23
N ALA A 254 -1.28 -13.43 -31.93
CA ALA A 254 -1.42 -12.40 -30.91
C ALA A 254 -0.25 -12.47 -29.93
N ILE A 255 0.11 -11.33 -29.35
CA ILE A 255 0.98 -11.25 -28.17
C ILE A 255 0.10 -10.95 -26.96
N GLY A 256 0.23 -11.78 -25.91
CA GLY A 256 -0.56 -11.64 -24.69
C GLY A 256 -0.10 -12.59 -23.60
N SER A 257 -0.93 -12.79 -22.58
CA SER A 257 -0.61 -13.69 -21.48
C SER A 257 -0.84 -15.15 -21.87
N ALA A 258 -0.08 -16.08 -21.27
CA ALA A 258 -0.37 -17.51 -21.40
C ALA A 258 -1.77 -17.87 -20.88
N PHE A 259 -2.30 -17.09 -19.92
CA PHE A 259 -3.67 -17.21 -19.45
C PHE A 259 -4.70 -16.92 -20.56
N ALA A 260 -4.52 -15.85 -21.33
CA ALA A 260 -5.38 -15.52 -22.47
C ALA A 260 -5.36 -16.63 -23.53
N ALA A 261 -4.19 -17.21 -23.80
CA ALA A 261 -4.08 -18.33 -24.73
C ALA A 261 -4.95 -19.53 -24.30
N ARG A 262 -4.85 -19.95 -23.03
CA ARG A 262 -5.71 -21.03 -22.50
C ARG A 262 -7.18 -20.64 -22.50
N ARG A 263 -7.52 -19.43 -22.07
CA ARG A 263 -8.90 -18.94 -21.97
C ARG A 263 -9.62 -18.96 -23.33
N PHE A 264 -8.90 -18.65 -24.42
CA PHE A 264 -9.46 -18.61 -25.77
C PHE A 264 -9.12 -19.83 -26.63
N GLY A 265 -8.54 -20.89 -26.05
CA GLY A 265 -8.21 -22.13 -26.78
C GLY A 265 -7.12 -21.98 -27.85
N LEU A 266 -6.22 -21.01 -27.68
CA LEU A 266 -5.09 -20.76 -28.58
C LEU A 266 -3.87 -21.57 -28.18
N GLN A 267 -3.07 -21.93 -29.17
CA GLN A 267 -1.77 -22.59 -28.98
C GLN A 267 -0.69 -21.54 -28.76
N VAL A 268 0.17 -21.78 -27.76
CA VAL A 268 1.39 -21.00 -27.57
C VAL A 268 2.42 -21.43 -28.62
N LEU A 269 2.84 -20.50 -29.46
CA LEU A 269 3.82 -20.70 -30.53
C LEU A 269 5.25 -20.42 -30.05
N LYS A 270 5.42 -19.45 -29.16
CA LYS A 270 6.72 -19.06 -28.59
C LYS A 270 6.52 -18.41 -27.21
N THR A 271 7.35 -18.79 -26.25
CA THR A 271 7.42 -18.18 -24.91
C THR A 271 8.64 -17.25 -24.81
N HIS A 272 8.71 -16.45 -23.74
CA HIS A 272 9.83 -15.55 -23.45
C HIS A 272 10.18 -14.64 -24.64
N ILE A 273 9.17 -13.97 -25.19
CA ILE A 273 9.32 -13.08 -26.35
C ILE A 273 9.55 -11.61 -25.97
N SER A 274 9.48 -11.30 -24.67
CA SER A 274 9.73 -9.95 -24.16
C SER A 274 11.22 -9.68 -24.02
N ASP A 275 11.62 -8.45 -24.29
CA ASP A 275 13.00 -7.99 -24.22
C ASP A 275 13.45 -7.68 -22.76
N GLU A 276 12.52 -7.47 -21.83
CA GLU A 276 12.80 -7.25 -20.40
C GLU A 276 12.74 -8.56 -19.58
N GLU A 277 13.71 -8.78 -18.69
CA GLU A 277 13.86 -10.06 -17.98
C GLU A 277 13.01 -10.23 -16.70
N ALA A 278 12.25 -9.22 -16.24
CA ALA A 278 11.33 -9.39 -15.11
C ALA A 278 10.25 -8.30 -15.02
N ASN A 279 9.01 -8.65 -15.36
CA ASN A 279 7.84 -7.80 -15.16
C ASN A 279 6.78 -8.56 -14.36
N ALA A 280 6.23 -7.94 -13.32
CA ALA A 280 5.13 -8.49 -12.54
C ALA A 280 4.14 -7.39 -12.16
N THR A 281 2.88 -7.76 -12.08
CA THR A 281 1.82 -6.89 -11.57
C THR A 281 1.30 -7.45 -10.25
N ARG A 282 1.30 -6.60 -9.22
CA ARG A 282 0.67 -6.87 -7.93
C ARG A 282 -0.79 -6.45 -8.01
N PHE A 283 -1.67 -7.36 -7.61
CA PHE A 283 -3.11 -7.16 -7.51
C PHE A 283 -3.54 -7.19 -6.05
N MET A 284 -4.50 -6.35 -5.70
CA MET A 284 -5.17 -6.37 -4.41
C MET A 284 -6.51 -7.11 -4.52
N ILE A 285 -6.82 -7.90 -3.50
CA ILE A 285 -8.12 -8.51 -3.27
C ILE A 285 -8.84 -7.68 -2.23
N VAL A 286 -10.01 -7.16 -2.59
CA VAL A 286 -10.72 -6.14 -1.81
C VAL A 286 -12.13 -6.61 -1.48
N THR A 287 -12.65 -6.28 -0.29
CA THR A 287 -14.04 -6.55 0.14
C THR A 287 -14.63 -5.34 0.88
N ASN A 288 -15.95 -5.24 1.02
CA ASN A 288 -16.61 -4.21 1.84
C ASN A 288 -16.65 -4.57 3.34
N GLN A 289 -16.19 -5.76 3.71
CA GLN A 289 -16.12 -6.21 5.09
C GLN A 289 -14.84 -5.71 5.77
N ARG A 290 -14.98 -5.21 7.01
CA ARG A 290 -13.82 -4.86 7.86
C ARG A 290 -13.21 -6.11 8.47
N ILE A 291 -12.63 -6.98 7.64
CA ILE A 291 -11.98 -8.22 8.07
C ILE A 291 -10.49 -8.18 7.74
N PHE A 292 -9.72 -9.01 8.43
CA PHE A 292 -8.32 -9.28 8.11
C PHE A 292 -7.99 -10.72 8.51
N ARG A 293 -7.04 -11.35 7.82
CA ARG A 293 -6.57 -12.67 8.23
C ARG A 293 -5.68 -12.57 9.46
N LYS A 294 -5.81 -13.50 10.40
CA LYS A 294 -4.96 -13.52 11.60
C LYS A 294 -3.47 -13.74 11.29
N ASP A 295 -3.15 -14.30 10.13
CA ASP A 295 -1.78 -14.49 9.64
C ASP A 295 -1.31 -13.39 8.68
N ALA A 296 -2.12 -12.35 8.44
CA ALA A 296 -1.76 -11.19 7.64
C ALA A 296 -0.52 -10.49 8.18
N ARG A 297 0.35 -9.98 7.29
CA ARG A 297 1.66 -9.43 7.64
C ARG A 297 1.92 -8.04 7.08
N LYS A 298 0.99 -7.50 6.29
CA LYS A 298 1.10 -6.17 5.69
C LYS A 298 -0.13 -5.36 6.05
N ILE A 299 0.07 -4.09 6.37
CA ILE A 299 -1.01 -3.14 6.61
C ILE A 299 -0.79 -1.95 5.71
N SER A 300 -1.87 -1.52 5.06
CA SER A 300 -1.90 -0.27 4.30
C SER A 300 -2.78 0.74 5.02
N ILE A 301 -2.27 1.96 5.16
CA ILE A 301 -3.04 3.10 5.65
C ILE A 301 -2.88 4.30 4.72
N CYS A 302 -3.83 5.22 4.79
CA CYS A 302 -3.62 6.58 4.32
C CYS A 302 -3.94 7.60 5.41
N PHE A 303 -3.25 8.73 5.37
CA PHE A 303 -3.52 9.85 6.27
C PHE A 303 -3.23 11.20 5.63
N GLU A 304 -3.82 12.25 6.20
CA GLU A 304 -3.64 13.64 5.81
C GLU A 304 -3.04 14.43 6.98
N LEU A 305 -2.12 15.34 6.67
CA LEU A 305 -1.41 16.14 7.67
C LEU A 305 -1.55 17.63 7.39
N PRO A 306 -1.43 18.49 8.42
CA PRO A 306 -1.24 19.91 8.20
C PRO A 306 0.03 20.16 7.38
N HIS A 307 -0.02 21.07 6.41
CA HIS A 307 1.14 21.41 5.59
C HIS A 307 2.10 22.35 6.35
N SER A 308 2.80 21.80 7.34
CA SER A 308 3.80 22.53 8.15
C SER A 308 5.02 21.67 8.43
N SER A 309 6.15 22.32 8.71
CA SER A 309 7.43 21.66 9.01
C SER A 309 7.29 20.60 10.12
N GLY A 310 8.00 19.49 9.98
CA GLY A 310 8.09 18.42 10.98
C GLY A 310 6.87 17.48 11.09
N THR A 311 5.74 17.78 10.44
CA THR A 311 4.50 16.99 10.59
C THR A 311 4.64 15.54 10.12
N LEU A 312 5.18 15.32 8.92
CA LEU A 312 5.43 13.96 8.42
C LEU A 312 6.45 13.23 9.30
N TYR A 313 7.53 13.89 9.69
CA TYR A 313 8.55 13.31 10.58
C TYR A 313 7.94 12.83 11.91
N ASN A 314 7.09 13.65 12.54
CA ASN A 314 6.40 13.29 13.78
C ASN A 314 5.51 12.05 13.61
N ILE A 315 4.82 11.95 12.47
CA ILE A 315 4.02 10.76 12.14
C ILE A 315 4.90 9.53 11.94
N LEU A 316 5.98 9.65 11.18
CA LEU A 316 6.90 8.55 10.91
C LEU A 316 7.59 8.04 12.18
N SER A 317 7.76 8.91 13.18
CA SER A 317 8.28 8.53 14.49
C SER A 317 7.40 7.46 15.19
N HIS A 318 6.10 7.33 14.87
CA HIS A 318 5.27 6.26 15.47
C HIS A 318 5.71 4.87 15.00
N PHE A 319 6.24 4.72 13.79
CA PHE A 319 6.77 3.45 13.31
C PHE A 319 8.10 3.10 13.98
N ILE A 320 9.03 4.07 14.02
CA ILE A 320 10.37 3.91 14.62
C ILE A 320 10.27 3.40 16.06
N PHE A 321 9.45 4.05 16.88
CA PHE A 321 9.34 3.73 18.30
C PHE A 321 8.61 2.43 18.61
N ASN A 322 7.81 1.94 17.67
CA ASN A 322 7.13 0.64 17.80
C ASN A 322 7.88 -0.47 17.05
N ASN A 323 9.08 -0.17 16.52
CA ASN A 323 9.90 -1.09 15.72
C ASN A 323 9.13 -1.71 14.55
N ILE A 324 8.36 -0.87 13.83
CA ILE A 324 7.55 -1.28 12.68
C ILE A 324 8.30 -0.91 11.39
N ASN A 325 8.53 -1.89 10.53
CA ASN A 325 9.19 -1.69 9.25
C ASN A 325 8.19 -1.18 8.20
N MET A 326 8.50 -0.07 7.54
CA MET A 326 7.70 0.42 6.40
C MET A 326 8.24 -0.17 5.10
N THR A 327 7.36 -0.61 4.22
CA THR A 327 7.72 -1.18 2.91
C THR A 327 7.41 -0.25 1.76
N HIS A 328 6.53 0.73 1.96
CA HIS A 328 6.16 1.71 0.93
C HIS A 328 5.71 3.03 1.56
N ILE A 329 6.03 4.14 0.91
CA ILE A 329 5.49 5.47 1.23
C ILE A 329 5.33 6.25 -0.07
N GLU A 330 4.12 6.79 -0.27
CA GLU A 330 3.77 7.58 -1.44
C GLU A 330 2.96 8.80 -1.02
N SER A 331 3.14 9.93 -1.70
CA SER A 331 2.34 11.13 -1.48
C SER A 331 1.49 11.46 -2.71
N ARG A 332 0.23 11.84 -2.47
CA ARG A 332 -0.76 12.15 -3.50
C ARG A 332 -1.34 13.53 -3.23
N PRO A 333 -1.39 14.43 -4.22
CA PRO A 333 -2.06 15.72 -4.08
C PRO A 333 -3.55 15.52 -3.74
N ILE A 334 -4.06 16.30 -2.79
CA ILE A 334 -5.49 16.25 -2.45
C ILE A 334 -6.26 17.11 -3.45
N PRO A 335 -7.27 16.54 -4.15
CA PRO A 335 -8.14 17.32 -5.02
C PRO A 335 -8.72 18.55 -4.29
N GLN A 336 -8.78 19.68 -4.98
CA GLN A 336 -9.32 20.96 -4.49
C GLN A 336 -8.58 21.60 -3.28
N ARG A 337 -7.47 21.01 -2.79
CA ARG A 337 -6.62 21.59 -1.74
C ARG A 337 -5.20 21.77 -2.25
N SER A 338 -4.90 22.99 -2.71
CA SER A 338 -3.62 23.29 -3.33
C SER A 338 -2.44 23.04 -2.39
N TRP A 339 -1.46 22.27 -2.86
CA TRP A 339 -0.22 21.93 -2.14
C TRP A 339 -0.42 21.15 -0.83
N GLU A 340 -1.59 20.57 -0.62
CA GLU A 340 -1.84 19.61 0.45
C GLU A 340 -1.79 18.18 -0.09
N TYR A 341 -1.27 17.26 0.72
CA TYR A 341 -0.97 15.90 0.29
C TYR A 341 -1.59 14.89 1.26
N ARG A 342 -2.07 13.79 0.68
CA ARG A 342 -2.40 12.55 1.37
C ARG A 342 -1.22 11.60 1.23
N PHE A 343 -0.86 10.94 2.32
CA PHE A 343 0.21 9.95 2.32
C PHE A 343 -0.40 8.56 2.39
N PHE A 344 0.16 7.63 1.60
CA PHE A 344 -0.13 6.21 1.62
C PHE A 344 1.10 5.49 2.16
N ILE A 345 0.92 4.61 3.13
CA ILE A 345 2.00 3.83 3.73
C ILE A 345 1.61 2.36 3.79
N ASP A 346 2.50 1.50 3.29
CA ASP A 346 2.48 0.07 3.57
C ASP A 346 3.56 -0.24 4.61
N PHE A 347 3.25 -1.08 5.58
CA PHE A 347 4.19 -1.52 6.60
C PHE A 347 3.91 -2.94 7.07
N GLU A 348 4.94 -3.56 7.64
CA GLU A 348 4.87 -4.91 8.18
C GLU A 348 4.14 -4.94 9.53
N GLY A 349 3.22 -5.89 9.70
CA GLY A 349 2.55 -6.16 10.96
C GLY A 349 1.11 -6.64 10.80
N ASN A 350 0.47 -6.85 11.94
CA ASN A 350 -0.92 -7.30 12.04
C ASN A 350 -1.74 -6.40 12.97
N LEU A 351 -3.01 -6.12 12.63
CA LEU A 351 -3.90 -5.28 13.44
C LEU A 351 -4.17 -5.85 14.84
N ALA A 352 -3.87 -7.12 15.09
CA ALA A 352 -3.94 -7.73 16.41
C ALA A 352 -2.78 -7.31 17.32
N GLU A 353 -1.63 -6.92 16.76
CA GLU A 353 -0.40 -6.65 17.50
C GLU A 353 -0.48 -5.37 18.35
N PRO A 354 -0.01 -5.39 19.61
CA PRO A 354 -0.01 -4.21 20.47
C PRO A 354 0.84 -3.04 19.91
N SER A 355 1.99 -3.32 19.30
CA SER A 355 2.88 -2.32 18.66
C SER A 355 2.15 -1.57 17.54
N VAL A 356 1.47 -2.31 16.66
CA VAL A 356 0.69 -1.77 15.55
C VAL A 356 -0.47 -0.93 16.06
N LYS A 357 -1.28 -1.44 17.01
CA LYS A 357 -2.38 -0.66 17.62
C LYS A 357 -1.90 0.63 18.24
N ASN A 358 -0.75 0.57 18.92
CA ASN A 358 -0.12 1.72 19.54
C ASN A 358 0.28 2.78 18.51
N ALA A 359 0.95 2.36 17.43
CA ALA A 359 1.34 3.25 16.33
C ALA A 359 0.12 3.88 15.65
N LEU A 360 -0.87 3.07 15.26
CA LEU A 360 -2.09 3.55 14.58
C LEU A 360 -2.88 4.56 15.42
N ARG A 361 -2.95 4.37 16.73
CA ARG A 361 -3.57 5.36 17.63
C ARG A 361 -2.78 6.67 17.65
N GLY A 362 -1.46 6.60 17.77
CA GLY A 362 -0.61 7.79 17.74
C GLY A 362 -0.79 8.60 16.46
N ILE A 363 -0.78 7.91 15.32
CA ILE A 363 -1.01 8.52 14.00
C ILE A 363 -2.41 9.15 13.93
N ARG A 364 -3.46 8.45 14.38
CA ARG A 364 -4.84 8.95 14.34
C ARG A 364 -5.05 10.23 15.15
N GLU A 365 -4.35 10.37 16.27
CA GLU A 365 -4.48 11.54 17.15
C GLU A 365 -3.76 12.78 16.58
N GLU A 366 -2.69 12.57 15.81
CA GLU A 366 -1.87 13.63 15.23
C GLU A 366 -2.31 14.01 13.80
N ALA A 367 -2.85 13.08 13.03
CA ALA A 367 -3.33 13.30 11.67
C ALA A 367 -4.65 14.10 11.64
N ILE A 368 -4.91 14.79 10.52
CA ILE A 368 -6.22 15.42 10.24
C ILE A 368 -7.26 14.33 9.97
N ASN A 369 -6.86 13.34 9.16
CA ASN A 369 -7.66 12.17 8.83
C ASN A 369 -6.73 10.96 8.68
N MET A 370 -7.22 9.78 9.03
CA MET A 370 -6.51 8.52 8.85
C MET A 370 -7.51 7.40 8.55
N LYS A 371 -7.24 6.63 7.51
CA LYS A 371 -8.01 5.44 7.13
C LYS A 371 -7.09 4.23 7.06
N ILE A 372 -7.55 3.12 7.61
CA ILE A 372 -6.92 1.82 7.41
C ILE A 372 -7.50 1.26 6.12
N LEU A 373 -6.64 0.99 5.14
CA LEU A 373 -7.01 0.49 3.82
C LEU A 373 -7.06 -1.04 3.80
N GLY A 374 -6.35 -1.73 4.70
CA GLY A 374 -6.43 -3.17 4.83
C GLY A 374 -5.33 -3.77 5.70
N ASN A 375 -5.48 -5.04 6.05
CA ASN A 375 -4.42 -5.85 6.64
C ASN A 375 -4.46 -7.24 6.00
N TYR A 376 -3.38 -7.59 5.30
CA TYR A 376 -3.34 -8.72 4.38
C TYR A 376 -2.01 -9.46 4.33
#